data_AF-W7BF76-F1
#
_entry.id   AF-W7BF76-F1
#
_cell.length_a   1.000
_cell.length_b   1.000
_cell.length_c   1.000
_cell.angle_alpha   90.00
_cell.angle_beta   90.00
_cell.angle_gamma   90.00
#
_symmetry.space_group_name_H-M   'P 1'
#
loop_
_entity.id
_entity.type
_entity.pdbx_description
1 polymer ?
#
loop_
_entity_poly.entity_id
_entity_poly.type
_entity_poly.pdbx_seq_one_letter_code
_entity_poly.pdbx_strand_id
1 'polypeptide(L)'
;MRFIFAYLTVFVFGILAVIGMEAIMYGEITYQLVFAAILFAAPLILVGTTVAEMYYGFSKKATTKRFIVWGFLFGVIATVIITSILQLISPVMVILISLLGGVMCAILSWIFFVIRGGQKQSGKAATNSNT
;
A
#
# COMPACT_ATOMS: atom_id res chain seq x y z
N MET A 1 13.33 0.86 -14.76
CA MET A 1 14.09 -0.06 -13.87
C MET A 1 13.70 0.10 -12.40
N ARG A 2 14.13 1.14 -11.66
CA ARG A 2 13.85 1.27 -10.21
C ARG A 2 12.35 1.32 -9.85
N PHE A 3 11.52 1.97 -10.68
CA PHE A 3 10.07 1.99 -10.50
C PHE A 3 9.45 0.59 -10.61
N ILE A 4 9.80 -0.16 -11.66
CA ILE A 4 9.31 -1.54 -11.89
C ILE A 4 9.72 -2.45 -10.73
N PHE A 5 10.95 -2.29 -10.23
CA PHE A 5 11.43 -3.05 -9.07
C PHE A 5 10.65 -2.70 -7.80
N ALA A 6 10.52 -1.41 -7.47
CA ALA A 6 9.72 -0.95 -6.33
C ALA A 6 8.26 -1.44 -6.42
N TYR A 7 7.68 -1.39 -7.61
CA TYR A 7 6.33 -1.87 -7.88
C TYR A 7 6.21 -3.38 -7.64
N LEU A 8 7.07 -4.20 -8.25
CA LEU A 8 7.04 -5.66 -8.09
C LEU A 8 7.31 -6.09 -6.65
N THR A 9 8.26 -5.46 -5.96
CA THR A 9 8.54 -5.76 -4.55
C THR A 9 7.34 -5.46 -3.67
N VAL A 10 6.73 -4.29 -3.84
CA VAL A 10 5.54 -3.91 -3.08
C VAL A 10 4.34 -4.78 -3.46
N PHE A 11 4.28 -5.24 -4.71
CA PHE A 11 3.29 -6.22 -5.19
C PHE A 11 3.36 -7.53 -4.41
N VAL A 12 4.53 -8.14 -4.35
CA VAL A 12 4.72 -9.38 -3.59
C VAL A 12 4.42 -9.17 -2.11
N PHE A 13 4.93 -8.09 -1.49
CA PHE A 13 4.65 -7.81 -0.09
C PHE A 13 3.18 -7.49 0.19
N GLY A 14 2.48 -6.86 -0.75
CA GLY A 14 1.04 -6.60 -0.66
C GLY A 14 0.22 -7.87 -0.69
N ILE A 15 0.58 -8.83 -1.56
CA ILE A 15 -0.07 -10.16 -1.56
C ILE A 15 0.14 -10.84 -0.22
N LEU A 16 1.37 -10.90 0.29
CA LEU A 16 1.67 -11.51 1.59
C LEU A 16 0.94 -10.82 2.74
N ALA A 17 0.81 -9.50 2.66
CA ALA A 17 0.05 -8.70 3.60
C ALA A 17 -1.43 -9.11 3.62
N VAL A 18 -2.08 -9.19 2.46
CA VAL A 18 -3.50 -9.58 2.38
C VAL A 18 -3.70 -11.04 2.83
N ILE A 19 -2.82 -11.96 2.42
CA ILE A 19 -2.85 -13.36 2.90
C ILE A 19 -2.72 -13.41 4.42
N GLY A 20 -1.82 -12.60 5.01
CA GLY A 20 -1.67 -12.51 6.46
C GLY A 20 -2.94 -12.03 7.15
N MET A 21 -3.65 -11.04 6.59
CA MET A 21 -4.94 -10.59 7.12
C MET A 21 -6.02 -11.68 7.00
N GLU A 22 -6.10 -12.35 5.86
CA GLU A 22 -7.06 -13.43 5.63
C GLU A 22 -6.82 -14.61 6.59
N ALA A 23 -5.56 -14.96 6.86
CA ALA A 23 -5.20 -15.98 7.83
C ALA A 23 -5.69 -15.62 9.25
N ILE A 24 -5.59 -14.35 9.64
CA ILE A 24 -6.11 -13.88 10.95
C ILE A 24 -7.64 -13.95 10.99
N MET A 25 -8.30 -13.67 9.86
CA MET A 25 -9.76 -13.55 9.78
C MET A 25 -10.48 -14.89 9.65
N TYR A 26 -9.93 -15.80 8.87
CA TYR A 26 -10.60 -17.04 8.47
C TYR A 26 -9.88 -18.30 8.94
N GLY A 27 -8.65 -18.19 9.46
CA GLY A 27 -7.84 -19.30 9.96
C GLY A 27 -7.28 -20.18 8.84
N GLU A 28 -8.14 -20.85 8.09
CA GLU A 28 -7.74 -21.74 6.99
C GLU A 28 -7.51 -20.96 5.69
N ILE A 29 -6.27 -20.98 5.21
CA ILE A 29 -5.90 -20.40 3.91
C ILE A 29 -6.33 -21.36 2.81
N THR A 30 -7.45 -21.04 2.15
CA THR A 30 -7.92 -21.77 0.97
C THR A 30 -7.30 -21.18 -0.31
N TYR A 31 -7.26 -21.97 -1.39
CA TYR A 31 -6.81 -21.47 -2.69
C TYR A 31 -7.64 -20.27 -3.18
N GLN A 32 -8.93 -20.21 -2.84
CA GLN A 32 -9.81 -19.10 -3.19
C GLN A 32 -9.40 -17.81 -2.48
N LEU A 33 -9.05 -17.88 -1.19
CA LEU A 33 -8.53 -16.75 -0.42
C LEU A 33 -7.22 -16.24 -1.02
N VAL A 34 -6.28 -17.13 -1.35
CA VAL A 34 -5.02 -16.75 -2.01
C VAL A 34 -5.26 -16.01 -3.34
N PHE A 35 -6.20 -16.49 -4.17
CA PHE A 35 -6.55 -15.81 -5.42
C PHE A 35 -7.24 -14.45 -5.16
N ALA A 36 -8.10 -14.36 -4.15
CA ALA A 36 -8.71 -13.10 -3.71
C ALA A 36 -7.64 -12.10 -3.25
N ALA A 37 -6.66 -12.54 -2.45
CA ALA A 37 -5.55 -11.74 -2.00
C ALA A 37 -4.72 -11.15 -3.16
N ILE A 38 -4.47 -11.94 -4.21
CA ILE A 38 -3.79 -11.47 -5.42
C ILE A 38 -4.61 -10.40 -6.15
N LEU A 39 -5.93 -10.64 -6.30
CA LEU A 39 -6.84 -9.71 -6.95
C LEU A 39 -6.99 -8.40 -6.16
N PHE A 40 -6.94 -8.44 -4.83
CA PHE A 40 -7.03 -7.26 -3.97
C PHE A 40 -5.71 -6.50 -3.83
N ALA A 41 -4.56 -7.19 -3.90
CA ALA A 41 -3.24 -6.55 -3.86
C ALA A 41 -3.01 -5.65 -5.08
N ALA A 42 -3.54 -6.02 -6.25
CA ALA A 42 -3.38 -5.25 -7.48
C ALA A 42 -3.92 -3.79 -7.39
N PRO A 43 -5.21 -3.53 -7.05
CA PRO A 43 -5.72 -2.17 -6.88
C PRO A 43 -5.11 -1.45 -5.68
N LEU A 44 -4.75 -2.17 -4.60
CA LEU A 44 -4.06 -1.58 -3.45
C LEU A 44 -2.75 -0.89 -3.87
N ILE A 45 -2.07 -1.50 -4.83
CA ILE A 45 -0.74 -1.09 -5.27
C ILE A 45 -0.81 -0.19 -6.49
N LEU A 46 -1.76 -0.43 -7.40
CA LEU A 46 -2.08 0.51 -8.47
C LEU A 46 -2.43 1.86 -7.84
N VAL A 47 -3.39 1.96 -6.94
CA VAL A 47 -3.75 3.25 -6.36
C VAL A 47 -2.64 3.82 -5.46
N GLY A 48 -1.92 2.99 -4.70
CA GLY A 48 -0.74 3.44 -3.95
C GLY A 48 0.35 4.02 -4.86
N THR A 49 0.59 3.41 -6.02
CA THR A 49 1.55 3.88 -7.02
C THR A 49 1.02 5.07 -7.84
N THR A 50 -0.27 5.13 -8.15
CA THR A 50 -0.90 6.27 -8.84
C THR A 50 -1.04 7.48 -7.93
N VAL A 51 -1.34 7.34 -6.63
CA VAL A 51 -1.24 8.44 -5.65
C VAL A 51 0.21 8.89 -5.56
N ALA A 52 1.15 7.94 -5.52
CA ALA A 52 2.56 8.23 -5.59
C ALA A 52 3.04 8.82 -6.92
N GLU A 53 2.22 8.82 -7.97
CA GLU A 53 2.56 9.35 -9.30
C GLU A 53 1.83 10.68 -9.57
N MET A 54 0.55 10.78 -9.20
CA MET A 54 -0.24 12.01 -9.16
C MET A 54 0.37 13.06 -8.24
N TYR A 55 0.91 12.67 -7.07
CA TYR A 55 1.69 13.58 -6.23
C TYR A 55 3.15 13.75 -6.70
N TYR A 56 3.69 12.83 -7.51
CA TYR A 56 5.06 12.86 -8.05
C TYR A 56 5.15 12.99 -9.58
N GLY A 57 4.38 13.90 -10.15
CA GLY A 57 4.93 14.82 -11.16
C GLY A 57 6.10 15.68 -10.62
N PHE A 58 6.89 15.17 -9.67
CA PHE A 58 7.98 15.79 -8.91
C PHE A 58 7.70 17.23 -8.46
N SER A 59 6.60 17.45 -7.74
CA SER A 59 6.50 18.67 -6.93
C SER A 59 7.50 18.56 -5.76
N LYS A 60 8.34 19.58 -5.57
CA LYS A 60 9.47 19.71 -4.63
C LYS A 60 9.15 19.50 -3.12
N LYS A 61 7.96 19.02 -2.77
CA LYS A 61 7.43 18.93 -1.39
C LYS A 61 7.01 17.52 -0.97
N ALA A 62 7.50 16.49 -1.67
CA ALA A 62 7.19 15.12 -1.31
C ALA A 62 7.95 14.71 -0.02
N THR A 63 7.20 14.39 1.03
CA THR A 63 7.75 14.04 2.35
C THR A 63 7.32 12.64 2.75
N THR A 64 8.21 11.91 3.43
CA THR A 64 7.95 10.55 3.91
C THR A 64 6.70 10.48 4.77
N LYS A 65 6.46 11.49 5.63
CA LYS A 65 5.26 11.58 6.47
C LYS A 65 3.97 11.59 5.66
N ARG A 66 3.89 12.40 4.59
CA ARG A 66 2.70 12.44 3.72
C ARG A 66 2.47 11.10 3.02
N PHE A 67 3.54 10.46 2.59
CA PHE A 67 3.46 9.18 1.90
C PHE A 67 2.90 8.06 2.79
N ILE A 68 3.36 8.01 4.05
CA ILE A 68 2.86 7.07 5.07
C ILE A 68 1.38 7.34 5.38
N VAL A 69 0.99 8.62 5.56
CA VAL A 69 -0.39 9.00 5.88
C VAL A 69 -1.36 8.67 4.74
N TRP A 70 -0.98 8.94 3.48
CA TRP A 70 -1.79 8.57 2.33
C TRP A 70 -1.89 7.06 2.15
N GLY A 71 -0.79 6.33 2.37
CA GLY A 71 -0.80 4.87 2.40
C GLY A 71 -1.75 4.32 3.47
N PHE A 72 -1.73 4.89 4.67
CA PHE A 72 -2.64 4.51 5.75
C PHE A 72 -4.11 4.77 5.40
N LEU A 73 -4.45 6.00 5.01
CA LEU A 73 -5.83 6.37 4.67
C LEU A 73 -6.39 5.52 3.54
N PHE A 74 -5.59 5.30 2.51
CA PHE A 74 -6.00 4.48 1.38
C PHE A 74 -6.18 3.01 1.80
N GLY A 75 -5.27 2.46 2.62
CA GLY A 75 -5.41 1.11 3.17
C GLY A 75 -6.69 0.94 3.98
N VAL A 76 -6.99 1.89 4.89
CA VAL A 76 -8.23 1.86 5.68
C VAL A 76 -9.46 1.87 4.77
N ILE A 77 -9.52 2.79 3.80
CA ILE A 77 -10.67 2.92 2.89
C ILE A 77 -10.84 1.66 2.04
N ALA A 78 -9.75 1.15 1.46
CA ALA A 78 -9.77 -0.06 0.64
C ALA A 78 -10.25 -1.26 1.44
N THR A 79 -9.73 -1.46 2.67
CA THR A 79 -10.15 -2.55 3.54
C THR A 79 -11.62 -2.43 3.95
N VAL A 80 -12.12 -1.21 4.26
CA VAL A 80 -13.55 -1.00 4.52
C VAL A 80 -14.40 -1.38 3.31
N ILE A 81 -14.03 -0.95 2.11
CA ILE A 81 -14.78 -1.27 0.88
C ILE A 81 -14.81 -2.78 0.64
N ILE A 82 -13.64 -3.44 0.69
CA ILE A 82 -13.52 -4.88 0.44
C ILE A 82 -14.32 -5.68 1.46
N THR A 83 -14.17 -5.38 2.75
CA THR A 83 -14.91 -6.07 3.82
C THR A 83 -16.42 -5.80 3.75
N SER A 84 -16.83 -4.61 3.33
CA SER A 84 -18.25 -4.27 3.13
C SER A 84 -18.87 -5.02 1.95
N ILE A 85 -18.13 -5.25 0.87
CA ILE A 85 -18.58 -6.06 -0.27
C ILE A 85 -18.72 -7.53 0.13
N LEU A 86 -17.77 -8.03 0.93
CA LEU A 86 -17.76 -9.42 1.35
C LEU A 86 -18.86 -9.71 2.39
N GLN A 87 -19.26 -8.74 3.22
CA GLN A 87 -20.28 -8.90 4.28
C GLN A 87 -19.97 -10.03 5.29
N LEU A 88 -18.73 -10.50 5.36
CA LEU A 88 -18.37 -11.74 6.07
C LEU A 88 -18.18 -11.58 7.59
N ILE A 89 -18.36 -10.38 8.17
CA ILE A 89 -17.82 -10.07 9.51
C ILE A 89 -18.63 -9.04 10.30
N SER A 90 -18.54 -9.12 11.63
CA SER A 90 -19.12 -8.16 12.56
C SER A 90 -18.53 -6.75 12.39
N PRO A 91 -19.31 -5.67 12.66
CA PRO A 91 -18.84 -4.29 12.53
C PRO A 91 -17.57 -3.99 13.33
N VAL A 92 -17.41 -4.64 14.49
CA VAL A 92 -16.23 -4.46 15.35
C VAL A 92 -14.97 -5.04 14.71
N MET A 93 -15.06 -6.24 14.12
CA MET A 93 -13.92 -6.80 13.40
C MET A 93 -13.58 -5.99 12.15
N VAL A 94 -14.57 -5.46 11.43
CA VAL A 94 -14.33 -4.57 10.27
C VAL A 94 -13.48 -3.37 10.66
N ILE A 95 -13.77 -2.73 11.81
CA ILE A 95 -12.97 -1.60 12.31
C ILE A 95 -11.52 -2.02 12.60
N LEU A 96 -11.32 -3.14 13.32
CA LEU A 96 -9.99 -3.62 13.68
C LEU A 96 -9.16 -4.01 12.46
N ILE A 97 -9.76 -4.74 11.52
CA ILE A 97 -9.10 -5.19 10.29
C ILE A 97 -8.81 -3.99 9.38
N SER A 98 -9.69 -2.98 9.34
CA SER A 98 -9.45 -1.77 8.56
C SER A 98 -8.27 -0.96 9.10
N LEU A 99 -8.13 -0.86 10.43
CA LEU A 99 -6.95 -0.25 11.04
C LEU A 99 -5.68 -1.04 10.72
N LEU A 100 -5.74 -2.37 10.80
CA LEU A 100 -4.62 -3.25 10.45
C LEU A 100 -4.20 -3.09 8.98
N GLY A 101 -5.17 -3.12 8.06
CA GLY A 101 -4.97 -2.91 6.63
C GLY A 101 -4.38 -1.52 6.32
N GLY A 102 -4.82 -0.49 7.05
CA GLY A 102 -4.21 0.83 7.05
C GLY A 102 -2.73 0.81 7.42
N VAL A 103 -2.38 0.18 8.55
CA VAL A 103 -0.98 0.07 9.01
C VAL A 103 -0.12 -0.66 7.98
N MET A 104 -0.62 -1.75 7.41
CA MET A 104 0.10 -2.54 6.42
C MET A 104 0.36 -1.74 5.13
N CYS A 105 -0.64 -1.00 4.65
CA CYS A 105 -0.48 -0.12 3.50
C CYS A 105 0.46 1.06 3.78
N ALA A 106 0.50 1.56 5.01
CA ALA A 106 1.44 2.59 5.43
C ALA A 106 2.90 2.09 5.36
N ILE A 107 3.15 0.85 5.81
CA ILE A 107 4.46 0.21 5.73
C ILE A 107 4.85 -0.04 4.27
N LEU A 108 3.95 -0.57 3.45
CA LEU A 108 4.19 -0.80 2.02
C LEU A 108 4.50 0.49 1.28
N SER A 109 3.76 1.56 1.57
CA SER A 109 4.00 2.89 1.02
C SER A 109 5.38 3.42 1.45
N TRP A 110 5.77 3.23 2.70
CA TRP A 110 7.10 3.60 3.15
C TRP A 110 8.22 2.85 2.42
N ILE A 111 8.09 1.52 2.28
CA ILE A 111 9.04 0.68 1.52
C ILE A 111 9.14 1.17 0.08
N PHE A 112 8.00 1.44 -0.58
CA PHE A 112 7.95 1.98 -1.93
C PHE A 112 8.71 3.30 -2.04
N PHE A 113 8.48 4.23 -1.10
CA PHE A 113 9.14 5.53 -1.06
C PHE A 113 10.66 5.41 -0.91
N VAL A 114 11.13 4.48 -0.06
CA VAL A 114 12.55 4.23 0.17
C VAL A 114 13.21 3.65 -1.09
N ILE A 115 12.65 2.58 -1.67
CA ILE A 115 13.21 1.92 -2.86
C ILE A 115 13.21 2.86 -4.07
N ARG A 116 12.20 3.73 -4.21
CA ARG A 116 12.12 4.72 -5.29
C ARG A 116 13.13 5.87 -5.12
N GLY A 117 13.82 5.98 -3.98
CA GLY A 117 14.81 7.02 -3.72
C GLY A 117 14.20 8.36 -3.28
N GLY A 118 13.05 8.34 -2.60
CA GLY A 118 12.38 9.54 -2.09
C GLY A 118 13.12 10.25 -0.95
N GLN A 119 14.15 9.64 -0.36
CA GLN A 119 15.02 10.30 0.62
C GLN A 119 15.98 11.29 -0.05
N LYS A 120 16.20 12.44 0.61
CA LYS A 120 16.98 13.62 0.16
C LYS A 120 18.41 13.33 -0.34
N GLN A 121 18.92 12.11 -0.19
CA GLN A 121 20.29 11.74 -0.57
C GLN A 121 20.41 10.95 -1.89
N SER A 122 19.33 10.52 -2.55
CA SER A 122 19.49 9.63 -3.74
C SER A 122 18.41 9.74 -4.83
N GLY A 123 17.71 10.88 -4.94
CA GLY A 123 16.72 11.11 -6.00
C GLY A 123 16.90 12.48 -6.65
N LYS A 124 16.51 12.61 -7.92
CA LYS A 124 16.50 13.83 -8.75
C LYS A 124 15.89 15.11 -8.09
N ALA A 125 15.33 15.02 -6.88
CA ALA A 125 14.92 16.15 -6.05
C ALA A 125 16.06 16.80 -5.25
N ALA A 126 17.25 16.19 -5.18
CA ALA A 126 18.42 16.77 -4.50
C ALA A 126 19.24 17.70 -5.42
N THR A 127 19.07 17.59 -6.74
CA THR A 127 19.74 18.48 -7.68
C THR A 127 18.93 19.77 -7.80
N ASN A 128 19.18 20.71 -6.90
CA ASN A 128 18.96 22.13 -7.21
C ASN A 128 19.95 22.50 -8.31
N SER A 129 19.62 22.20 -9.57
CA SER A 129 20.29 22.80 -10.74
C SER A 129 19.76 24.23 -10.88
N ASN A 130 20.12 25.09 -9.93
CA ASN A 130 20.19 26.53 -10.16
C ASN A 130 21.67 26.85 -10.42
N THR A 131 22.11 26.54 -11.63
CA THR A 131 23.29 27.11 -12.28
C THR A 131 22.88 27.42 -13.70
#